data_AF-A0A8I0HB24-F1
#
_entry.id   AF-A0A8I0HB24-F1
#
_cell.length_a   1.000
_cell.length_b   1.000
_cell.length_c   1.000
_cell.angle_alpha   90.00
_cell.angle_beta   90.00
_cell.angle_gamma   90.00
#
_symmetry.space_group_name_H-M   'P 1'
#
loop_
_entity.id
_entity.type
_entity.pdbx_description
1 polymer ?
#
loop_
_entity_poly.entity_id
_entity_poly.type
_entity_poly.pdbx_seq_one_letter_code
_entity_poly.pdbx_strand_id
1 'polypeptide(L)' 'DMVFAWPDAEIAVMGADGAANIIFSKDIKAAADPAAERAAKIAQYQDAMMNPYVAAARGYVDDIILPSETRKYLISSFDA' A
#
# COMPACT_ATOMS: atom_id res chain seq x y z
N ASP A 1 13.43 -18.25 -5.32
CA ASP A 1 12.04 -17.86 -4.93
C ASP A 1 11.75 -16.45 -5.39
N MET A 2 10.47 -16.09 -5.54
CA MET A 2 10.03 -14.77 -6.01
C MET A 2 8.75 -14.31 -5.30
N VAL A 3 8.57 -13.00 -5.14
CA VAL A 3 7.40 -12.34 -4.59
C VAL A 3 6.76 -11.45 -5.66
N PHE A 4 5.50 -11.73 -6.00
CA PHE A 4 4.72 -10.95 -6.97
C PHE A 4 3.57 -10.23 -6.28
N ALA A 5 3.22 -9.05 -6.80
CA ALA A 5 2.01 -8.34 -6.40
C ALA A 5 1.13 -8.05 -7.63
N TRP A 6 -0.18 -7.97 -7.43
CA TRP A 6 -1.10 -7.43 -8.44
C TRP A 6 -1.18 -5.91 -8.34
N PRO A 7 -1.67 -5.20 -9.37
CA PRO A 7 -1.72 -3.73 -9.36
C PRO A 7 -2.64 -3.16 -8.27
N ASP A 8 -3.61 -3.95 -7.81
CA ASP A 8 -4.58 -3.63 -6.76
C ASP A 8 -4.17 -4.13 -5.37
N ALA A 9 -2.97 -4.70 -5.20
CA ALA A 9 -2.51 -5.18 -3.91
C ALA A 9 -2.21 -4.02 -2.93
N GLU A 10 -2.82 -4.07 -1.75
CA GLU A 10 -2.56 -3.11 -0.68
C GLU A 10 -1.49 -3.65 0.28
N ILE A 11 -0.29 -3.06 0.23
CA ILE A 11 0.85 -3.49 1.05
C ILE A 11 1.23 -2.38 2.03
N ALA A 12 0.82 -2.53 3.28
CA ALA A 12 1.14 -1.60 4.36
C ALA A 12 1.29 -2.30 5.71
N VAL A 13 1.92 -1.62 6.67
CA VAL A 13 2.06 -2.15 8.04
C VAL A 13 0.73 -2.28 8.77
N MET A 14 -0.23 -1.41 8.44
CA MET A 14 -1.59 -1.38 8.97
C MET A 14 -2.49 -0.61 8.00
N GLY A 15 -3.81 -0.68 8.19
CA GLY A 15 -4.77 0.09 7.38
C GLY A 15 -4.64 1.60 7.56
N ALA A 16 -5.04 2.35 6.54
CA ALA A 16 -4.90 3.81 6.46
C ALA A 16 -5.56 4.57 7.62
N ASP A 17 -6.70 4.08 8.10
CA ASP A 17 -7.42 4.67 9.24
C ASP A 17 -6.56 4.68 10.52
N GLY A 18 -6.01 3.51 10.88
CA GLY A 18 -5.13 3.36 12.04
C GLY A 18 -3.85 4.16 11.89
N ALA A 19 -3.23 4.12 10.70
CA ALA A 19 -2.02 4.86 10.41
C ALA A 19 -2.24 6.38 10.55
N ALA A 20 -3.33 6.91 10.00
CA ALA A 20 -3.63 8.34 10.04
C ALA A 20 -3.85 8.83 11.48
N ASN A 21 -4.56 8.04 12.29
CA ASN A 21 -4.81 8.35 13.70
C ASN A 21 -3.54 8.40 14.57
N ILE A 22 -2.50 7.64 14.20
CA ILE A 22 -1.22 7.61 14.91
C ILE A 22 -0.27 8.68 14.37
N ILE A 23 -0.06 8.72 13.06
CA ILE A 23 0.94 9.59 12.40
C ILE A 23 0.51 11.06 12.49
N PHE A 24 -0.76 11.35 12.16
CA PHE A 24 -1.29 12.71 12.08
C PHE A 24 -2.12 13.08 13.32
N SER A 25 -1.95 12.35 14.43
CA SER A 25 -2.75 12.55 15.65
C SER A 25 -2.75 13.99 16.15
N LYS A 26 -1.60 14.67 16.06
CA LYS A 26 -1.45 16.05 16.51
C LYS A 26 -2.17 17.02 15.58
N ASP A 27 -2.00 16.86 14.27
CA ASP A 27 -2.59 17.73 13.25
C ASP A 27 -4.11 17.62 13.27
N ILE A 28 -4.64 16.40 13.33
CA ILE A 28 -6.08 16.11 13.43
C ILE A 28 -6.68 16.79 14.67
N LYS A 29 -6.01 16.73 15.83
CA LYS A 29 -6.49 17.35 17.08
C LYS A 29 -6.40 18.87 17.08
N ALA A 30 -5.47 19.44 16.33
CA ALA A 30 -5.28 20.89 16.23
C ALA A 30 -6.14 21.55 15.15
N ALA A 31 -6.74 20.75 14.25
CA ALA A 31 -7.58 21.25 13.17
C ALA A 31 -8.89 21.87 13.68
N ALA A 32 -9.39 22.86 12.95
CA ALA A 32 -10.69 23.48 13.24
C ALA A 32 -11.85 22.49 13.05
N ASP A 33 -11.71 21.56 12.10
CA ASP A 33 -12.59 20.41 11.91
C ASP A 33 -11.75 19.12 11.92
N PRO A 34 -11.61 18.47 13.09
CA PRO A 34 -10.86 17.22 13.22
C PRO A 34 -11.40 16.08 12.35
N ALA A 35 -12.71 16.04 12.08
CA ALA A 35 -13.30 14.96 11.30
C ALA A 35 -12.93 15.10 9.81
N ALA A 36 -13.03 16.31 9.28
CA ALA A 36 -12.60 16.61 7.91
C ALA A 36 -11.09 16.40 7.72
N GLU A 37 -10.27 16.89 8.66
CA GLU A 37 -8.81 16.71 8.59
C GLU A 37 -8.44 15.23 8.62
N ARG A 38 -9.07 14.45 9.52
CA ARG A 38 -8.85 13.01 9.58
C ARG A 38 -9.21 12.31 8.27
N ALA A 39 -10.34 12.63 7.67
CA ALA A 39 -10.74 12.05 6.38
C ALA A 39 -9.72 12.38 5.28
N ALA A 40 -9.23 13.63 5.24
CA ALA A 40 -8.19 14.04 4.30
C ALA A 40 -6.87 13.28 4.51
N LYS A 41 -6.44 13.10 5.77
CA LYS A 41 -5.22 12.35 6.09
C LYS A 41 -5.32 10.86 5.79
N ILE A 42 -6.50 10.26 5.96
CA ILE A 42 -6.74 8.87 5.57
C ILE A 42 -6.62 8.72 4.06
N ALA A 43 -7.29 9.57 3.28
CA ALA A 43 -7.20 9.55 1.82
C ALA A 43 -5.76 9.76 1.34
N GLN A 44 -5.07 10.76 1.91
CA GLN A 44 -3.66 11.02 1.61
C GLN A 44 -2.77 9.79 1.87
N TYR A 45 -2.96 9.12 3.01
CA TYR A 45 -2.19 7.93 3.35
C TYR A 45 -2.53 6.76 2.42
N GLN A 46 -3.81 6.60 2.08
CA GLN A 46 -4.27 5.54 1.18
C GLN A 46 -3.64 5.69 -0.21
N ASP A 47 -3.73 6.88 -0.80
CA ASP A 47 -3.17 7.15 -2.13
C ASP A 47 -1.64 6.98 -2.16
N ALA A 48 -0.95 7.42 -1.09
CA ALA A 48 0.51 7.39 -1.05
C ALA A 48 1.08 6.00 -0.73
N MET A 49 0.43 5.23 0.16
CA MET A 49 1.04 4.07 0.80
C MET A 49 0.29 2.75 0.57
N MET A 50 -1.01 2.78 0.27
CA MET A 50 -1.81 1.56 0.09
C MET A 50 -1.75 1.08 -1.36
N ASN A 51 -0.53 0.81 -1.83
CA ASN A 51 -0.29 0.34 -3.20
C ASN A 51 0.97 -0.54 -3.25
N PRO A 52 1.14 -1.39 -4.27
CA PRO A 52 2.26 -2.33 -4.32
C PRO A 52 3.58 -1.66 -4.73
N TYR A 53 3.51 -0.47 -5.35
CA TYR A 53 4.67 0.21 -5.92
C TYR A 53 5.66 0.68 -4.84
N VAL A 54 5.18 1.05 -3.65
CA VAL A 54 6.04 1.38 -2.52
C VAL A 54 6.88 0.18 -2.08
N ALA A 55 6.29 -1.02 -2.06
CA ALA A 55 6.98 -2.25 -1.71
C ALA A 55 7.96 -2.69 -2.80
N ALA A 56 7.56 -2.57 -4.08
CA ALA A 56 8.42 -2.86 -5.22
C ALA A 56 9.64 -1.92 -5.29
N ALA A 57 9.46 -0.61 -5.07
CA ALA A 57 10.55 0.36 -5.03
C ALA A 57 11.59 0.09 -3.93
N ARG A 58 11.21 -0.67 -2.88
CA ARG A 58 12.10 -1.10 -1.80
C ARG A 58 12.69 -2.50 -2.01
N GLY A 59 12.33 -3.18 -3.10
CA GLY A 59 12.76 -4.54 -3.41
C GLY A 59 12.11 -5.62 -2.55
N TYR A 60 10.96 -5.36 -1.94
CA TYR A 60 10.20 -6.38 -1.20
C TYR A 60 9.28 -7.21 -2.12
N VAL A 61 8.91 -6.62 -3.27
CA VAL A 61 8.17 -7.25 -4.35
C VAL A 61 9.08 -7.24 -5.57
N ASP A 62 9.30 -8.39 -6.18
CA ASP A 62 10.17 -8.54 -7.34
C ASP A 62 9.53 -7.96 -8.60
N ASP A 63 8.22 -8.16 -8.78
CA ASP A 63 7.48 -7.62 -9.91
C ASP A 63 5.98 -7.39 -9.62
N ILE A 64 5.37 -6.46 -10.36
CA ILE A 64 3.93 -6.17 -10.33
C ILE A 64 3.33 -6.67 -11.64
N ILE A 65 2.51 -7.72 -11.54
CA ILE A 65 2.01 -8.47 -12.69
C ILE A 65 0.50 -8.35 -12.83
N LEU A 66 -0.04 -8.48 -14.04
CA LEU A 66 -1.50 -8.57 -14.22
C LEU A 66 -2.04 -9.87 -13.61
N PRO A 67 -3.24 -9.86 -13.01
CA PRO A 67 -3.85 -11.08 -12.47
C PRO A 67 -3.93 -12.24 -13.47
N SER A 68 -4.20 -11.94 -14.74
CA SER A 68 -4.25 -12.91 -15.84
C SER A 68 -2.89 -13.57 -16.17
N GLU A 69 -1.77 -12.94 -15.78
CA GLU A 69 -0.42 -13.43 -16.05
C GLU A 69 0.16 -14.27 -14.91
N THR A 70 -0.52 -14.34 -13.76
CA THR A 70 -0.06 -15.05 -12.55
C THR A 70 0.45 -16.45 -12.85
N ARG A 71 -0.29 -17.25 -13.65
CA ARG A 71 0.11 -18.62 -13.99
C ARG A 71 1.45 -18.68 -14.73
N LYS A 72 1.70 -17.75 -15.66
CA LYS A 72 2.92 -17.68 -16.46
C LYS A 72 4.13 -17.38 -15.58
N TYR A 73 4.02 -16.35 -14.73
CA TYR A 73 5.11 -15.96 -13.81
C TYR A 73 5.39 -17.04 -12.76
N LEU A 74 4.34 -17.67 -12.23
CA LEU A 74 4.49 -18.75 -11.25
C LEU A 74 5.27 -19.93 -11.83
N ILE A 75 4.91 -20.42 -13.02
CA ILE A 75 5.65 -21.52 -13.67
C ILE A 75 7.11 -21.12 -13.91
N SER A 76 7.33 -19.92 -14.48
CA SER A 76 8.68 -19.43 -14.76
C SER A 76 9.56 -19.31 -13.51
N SER A 77 8.97 -19.00 -12.34
CA SER A 77 9.73 -18.88 -11.08
C SER A 77 10.26 -20.20 -10.52
N PHE A 78 9.76 -21.35 -10.99
CA PHE A 78 10.25 -22.68 -10.61
C PHE A 78 11.32 -23.24 -11.55
N ASP A 79 11.42 -22.71 -12.77
CA ASP A 79 12.42 -23.12 -13.76
C ASP A 79 13.75 -22.36 -13.62
N ALA A 80 13.75 -21.26 -12.84
CA ALA A 80 14.87 -20.35 -12.64
C ALA A 80 15.83 -20.79 -11.52
#